data_AF-A0A6P2NSE2-F1
#
_entry.id   AF-A0A6P2NSE2-F1
#
_cell.length_a   1.000
_cell.length_b   1.000
_cell.length_c   1.000
_cell.angle_alpha   90.00
_cell.angle_beta   90.00
_cell.angle_gamma   90.00
#
_symmetry.space_group_name_H-M   'P 1'
#
loop_
_entity.id
_entity.type
_entity.pdbx_description
1 polymer ?
#
loop_
_entity_poly.entity_id
_entity_poly.type
_entity_poly.pdbx_seq_one_letter_code
_entity_poly.pdbx_strand_id
1 'polypeptide(L)'
;MERWTEDEFRRIALDTRISERTLDACRDVLVGGMLGVDAANKHKMFPSQISRALTTLREKHAEVIEISSVSKESDEMLQYVASEVAKALQGKDFQCVLAEAGQTYDGQVIAQSKGYLVQKVGRVGVLHDLARFSKLPPLNEDLRIAYGKAGGLAKVWALLPEQERGKGPER
;
A
#
# COMPACT_ATOMS: atom_id res chain seq x y z
N MET A 1 -15.30 -24.44 -5.03
CA MET A 1 -15.21 -23.89 -3.66
C MET A 1 -13.91 -23.12 -3.61
N GLU A 2 -13.96 -21.83 -3.32
CA GLU A 2 -12.77 -20.95 -3.30
C GLU A 2 -11.86 -21.37 -2.14
N ARG A 3 -10.61 -21.68 -2.45
CA ARG A 3 -9.62 -22.20 -1.49
C ARG A 3 -8.79 -21.02 -1.00
N TRP A 4 -8.71 -20.85 0.31
CA TRP A 4 -7.94 -19.77 0.93
C TRP A 4 -6.48 -20.19 1.12
N THR A 5 -5.58 -19.21 1.12
CA THR A 5 -4.22 -19.40 1.60
C THR A 5 -4.17 -19.43 3.12
N GLU A 6 -3.10 -20.00 3.67
CA GLU A 6 -2.88 -20.05 5.13
C GLU A 6 -2.80 -18.64 5.74
N ASP A 7 -2.21 -17.68 5.02
CA ASP A 7 -2.04 -16.30 5.50
C ASP A 7 -3.33 -15.48 5.42
N GLU A 8 -4.19 -15.74 4.43
CA GLU A 8 -5.55 -15.17 4.40
C GLU A 8 -6.37 -15.72 5.57
N PHE A 9 -6.38 -17.04 5.77
CA PHE A 9 -7.11 -17.66 6.87
C PHE A 9 -6.66 -17.12 8.22
N ARG A 10 -5.35 -17.05 8.48
CA ARG A 10 -4.81 -16.52 9.74
C ARG A 10 -5.22 -15.08 10.01
N ARG A 11 -5.16 -14.21 8.99
CA ARG A 11 -5.55 -12.80 9.13
C ARG A 11 -7.02 -12.65 9.50
N ILE A 12 -7.91 -13.38 8.81
CA ILE A 12 -9.35 -13.31 9.08
C ILE A 12 -9.67 -13.94 10.43
N ALA A 13 -9.07 -15.09 10.77
CA ALA A 13 -9.32 -15.79 12.01
C ALA A 13 -9.00 -14.94 13.26
N LEU A 14 -7.92 -14.16 13.23
CA LEU A 14 -7.50 -13.27 14.33
C LEU A 14 -8.56 -12.20 14.67
N ASP A 15 -9.37 -11.78 13.71
CA ASP A 15 -10.42 -10.77 13.89
C ASP A 15 -11.79 -11.39 14.29
N THR A 16 -11.82 -12.70 14.57
CA THR A 16 -13.04 -13.39 15.00
C THR A 16 -12.98 -13.84 16.46
N ARG A 17 -14.16 -14.00 17.09
CA ARG A 17 -14.30 -14.60 18.42
C ARG A 17 -14.49 -16.12 18.37
N ILE A 18 -14.06 -16.76 17.29
CA ILE A 18 -14.22 -18.21 17.09
C ILE A 18 -13.14 -18.94 17.91
N SER A 19 -13.50 -20.05 18.55
CA SER A 19 -12.53 -20.81 19.35
C SER A 19 -11.48 -21.50 18.47
N GLU A 20 -10.27 -21.67 19.01
CA GLU A 20 -9.14 -22.28 18.29
C GLU A 20 -9.49 -23.65 17.69
N ARG A 21 -10.14 -24.53 18.46
CA ARG A 21 -10.62 -25.83 17.96
C ARG A 21 -11.56 -25.71 16.76
N THR A 22 -12.42 -24.69 16.75
CA THR A 22 -13.35 -24.45 15.63
C THR A 22 -12.60 -23.86 14.43
N LEU A 23 -11.61 -23.00 14.67
CA LEU A 23 -10.73 -22.46 13.63
C LEU A 23 -9.90 -23.56 12.98
N ASP A 24 -9.35 -24.50 13.74
CA ASP A 24 -8.61 -25.64 13.20
C ASP A 24 -9.48 -26.49 12.25
N ALA A 25 -10.74 -26.73 12.64
CA ALA A 25 -11.69 -27.44 11.79
C ALA A 25 -12.05 -26.63 10.54
N CYS A 26 -12.21 -25.31 10.65
CA CYS A 26 -12.45 -24.44 9.50
C CYS A 26 -11.23 -24.34 8.58
N ARG A 27 -10.01 -24.38 9.12
CA ARG A 27 -8.75 -24.38 8.35
C ARG A 27 -8.65 -25.62 7.47
N ASP A 28 -8.98 -26.80 8.02
CA ASP A 28 -9.00 -28.04 7.25
C ASP A 28 -9.95 -27.95 6.04
N VAL A 29 -11.04 -27.19 6.15
CA VAL A 29 -12.00 -26.96 5.06
C VAL A 29 -11.52 -25.89 4.08
N LEU A 30 -11.22 -24.67 4.57
CA LEU A 30 -10.94 -23.51 3.72
C LEU A 30 -9.55 -23.54 3.09
N VAL A 31 -8.55 -24.05 3.82
CA VAL A 31 -7.16 -24.16 3.35
C VAL A 31 -6.84 -25.59 2.93
N GLY A 32 -7.27 -26.58 3.72
CA GLY A 32 -7.01 -28.01 3.45
C GLY A 32 -7.88 -28.60 2.33
N GLY A 33 -9.01 -27.98 2.00
CA GLY A 33 -9.96 -28.47 1.00
C GLY A 33 -10.79 -29.68 1.47
N MET A 34 -10.80 -29.97 2.77
CA MET A 34 -11.60 -31.03 3.38
C MET A 34 -13.10 -30.70 3.29
N LEU A 35 -13.96 -31.72 3.15
CA LEU A 35 -15.40 -31.50 3.27
C LEU A 35 -15.77 -31.13 4.71
N GLY A 36 -16.74 -30.22 4.89
CA GLY A 36 -17.13 -29.75 6.23
C GLY A 36 -17.64 -30.87 7.16
N VAL A 37 -18.24 -31.92 6.60
CA VAL A 37 -18.69 -33.10 7.37
C VAL A 37 -17.50 -33.92 7.86
N ASP A 38 -16.46 -34.08 7.05
CA ASP A 38 -15.26 -34.82 7.44
C ASP A 38 -14.45 -34.06 8.48
N ALA A 39 -14.38 -32.73 8.34
CA ALA A 39 -13.78 -31.85 9.35
C ALA A 39 -14.56 -31.93 10.68
N ALA A 40 -15.90 -31.97 10.64
CA ALA A 40 -16.73 -32.12 11.82
C ALA A 40 -16.43 -33.43 12.56
N ASN A 41 -16.33 -34.53 11.81
CA ASN A 41 -16.00 -35.85 12.35
C ASN A 41 -14.59 -35.87 12.96
N LYS A 42 -13.58 -35.38 12.23
CA LYS A 42 -12.18 -35.32 12.68
C LYS A 42 -12.04 -34.54 13.98
N HIS A 43 -12.70 -33.38 14.07
CA HIS A 43 -12.61 -32.48 15.22
C HIS A 43 -13.64 -32.77 16.31
N LYS A 44 -14.46 -33.83 16.15
CA LYS A 44 -15.54 -34.21 17.07
C LYS A 44 -16.51 -33.06 17.37
N MET A 45 -16.97 -32.40 16.32
CA MET A 45 -17.86 -31.24 16.38
C MET A 45 -19.17 -31.53 15.64
N PHE A 46 -20.22 -30.78 15.96
CA PHE A 46 -21.45 -30.85 15.17
C PHE A 46 -21.25 -30.13 13.83
N PRO A 47 -21.71 -30.70 12.70
CA PRO A 47 -21.60 -30.04 11.38
C PRO A 47 -22.18 -28.62 11.35
N SER A 48 -23.23 -28.35 12.13
CA SER A 48 -23.84 -27.03 12.26
C SER A 48 -22.90 -25.98 12.87
N GLN A 49 -22.04 -26.38 13.81
CA GLN A 49 -21.05 -25.47 14.43
C GLN A 49 -20.00 -25.05 13.41
N ILE A 50 -19.49 -25.99 12.62
CA ILE A 50 -18.54 -25.70 11.54
C ILE A 50 -19.22 -24.87 10.45
N SER A 51 -20.43 -25.22 10.04
CA SER A 51 -21.16 -24.45 9.02
C SER A 51 -21.32 -22.98 9.42
N ARG A 52 -21.70 -22.71 10.67
CA ARG A 52 -21.85 -21.34 11.18
C ARG A 52 -20.52 -20.59 11.19
N ALA A 53 -19.46 -21.24 11.68
CA ALA A 53 -18.13 -20.65 11.73
C ALA A 53 -17.58 -20.33 10.31
N LEU A 54 -17.79 -21.23 9.35
CA LEU A 54 -17.43 -21.00 7.94
C LEU A 54 -18.18 -19.82 7.33
N THR A 55 -19.47 -19.66 7.63
CA THR A 55 -20.24 -18.49 7.20
C THR A 55 -19.65 -17.20 7.75
N THR A 56 -19.41 -17.14 9.08
CA THR A 56 -18.81 -15.95 9.72
C THR A 56 -17.44 -15.61 9.14
N LEU A 57 -16.57 -16.60 8.91
CA LEU A 57 -15.27 -16.37 8.29
C LEU A 57 -15.42 -15.80 6.87
N ARG A 58 -16.33 -16.35 6.05
CA ARG A 58 -16.56 -15.86 4.68
C ARG A 58 -17.12 -14.45 4.64
N GLU A 59 -18.07 -14.12 5.52
CA GLU A 59 -18.59 -12.76 5.68
C GLU A 59 -17.45 -11.79 6.03
N LYS A 60 -16.60 -12.16 6.99
CA LYS A 60 -15.42 -11.36 7.36
C LYS A 60 -14.41 -11.19 6.23
N HIS A 61 -14.19 -12.24 5.45
CA HIS A 61 -13.31 -12.16 4.29
C HIS A 61 -13.87 -11.23 3.21
N ALA A 62 -15.19 -11.27 2.98
CA ALA A 62 -15.85 -10.35 2.06
C ALA A 62 -15.75 -8.89 2.54
N GLU A 63 -15.98 -8.62 3.83
CA GLU A 63 -15.81 -7.28 4.42
C GLU A 63 -14.38 -6.75 4.22
N VAL A 64 -13.36 -7.58 4.47
CA VAL A 64 -11.95 -7.18 4.31
C VAL A 64 -11.59 -6.91 2.84
N ILE A 65 -12.11 -7.72 1.91
CA ILE A 65 -11.92 -7.49 0.48
C ILE A 65 -12.56 -6.18 0.05
N GLU A 66 -13.80 -5.92 0.48
CA GLU A 66 -14.55 -4.71 0.13
C GLU A 66 -13.85 -3.43 0.66
N ILE A 67 -13.40 -3.45 1.91
CA ILE A 67 -12.62 -2.32 2.47
C ILE A 67 -11.31 -2.14 1.70
N SER A 68 -10.64 -3.24 1.33
CA SER A 68 -9.40 -3.18 0.54
C SER A 68 -9.64 -2.64 -0.87
N SER A 69 -10.75 -2.96 -1.53
CA SER A 69 -11.06 -2.44 -2.87
C SER A 69 -11.39 -0.95 -2.82
N VAL A 70 -12.22 -0.52 -1.86
CA VAL A 70 -12.55 0.91 -1.68
C VAL A 70 -11.30 1.75 -1.38
N SER A 71 -10.39 1.21 -0.55
CA SER A 71 -9.13 1.88 -0.24
C SER A 71 -8.22 2.02 -1.46
N LYS A 72 -8.17 0.99 -2.32
CA LYS A 72 -7.39 1.02 -3.58
C LYS A 72 -7.97 2.02 -4.58
N GLU A 73 -9.28 2.01 -4.80
CA GLU A 73 -9.96 2.97 -5.69
C GLU A 73 -9.74 4.41 -5.22
N SER A 74 -9.80 4.63 -3.91
CA SER A 74 -9.52 5.94 -3.31
C SER A 74 -8.07 6.37 -3.56
N ASP A 75 -7.10 5.47 -3.36
CA ASP A 75 -5.68 5.77 -3.60
C ASP A 75 -5.38 6.07 -5.08
N GLU A 76 -5.92 5.28 -6.01
CA GLU A 76 -5.81 5.51 -7.46
C GLU A 76 -6.38 6.87 -7.86
N MET A 77 -7.51 7.29 -7.25
CA MET A 77 -8.08 8.61 -7.46
C MET A 77 -7.13 9.73 -6.98
N LEU A 78 -6.49 9.56 -5.82
CA LEU A 78 -5.53 10.55 -5.31
C LEU A 78 -4.28 10.65 -6.20
N GLN A 79 -3.78 9.51 -6.71
CA GLN A 79 -2.68 9.47 -7.68
C GLN A 79 -3.06 10.17 -8.99
N TYR A 80 -4.27 9.93 -9.49
CA TYR A 80 -4.80 10.60 -10.68
C TYR A 80 -4.85 12.12 -10.49
N VAL A 81 -5.42 12.59 -9.38
CA VAL A 81 -5.50 14.03 -9.07
C VAL A 81 -4.10 14.65 -9.00
N ALA A 82 -3.14 13.99 -8.34
CA ALA A 82 -1.76 14.48 -8.28
C ALA A 82 -1.12 14.61 -9.67
N SER A 83 -1.37 13.61 -10.53
CA SER A 83 -0.87 13.59 -11.90
C SER A 83 -1.47 14.69 -12.77
N GLU A 84 -2.77 14.95 -12.63
CA GLU A 84 -3.45 16.03 -13.37
C GLU A 84 -2.95 17.42 -12.94
N VAL A 85 -2.69 17.62 -11.64
CA VAL A 85 -2.05 18.86 -11.16
C VAL A 85 -0.65 19.01 -11.78
N ALA A 86 0.14 17.94 -11.84
CA ALA A 86 1.46 17.99 -12.45
C ALA A 86 1.40 18.30 -13.95
N LYS A 87 0.45 17.72 -14.69
CA LYS A 87 0.19 18.03 -16.11
C LYS A 87 -0.26 19.46 -16.33
N ALA A 88 -1.08 20.00 -15.44
CA ALA A 88 -1.49 21.40 -15.52
C ALA A 88 -0.29 22.36 -15.39
N LEU A 89 0.74 21.97 -14.63
CA LEU A 89 1.95 22.78 -14.39
C LEU A 89 3.06 22.55 -15.43
N GLN A 90 3.25 21.32 -15.91
CA GLN A 90 4.37 20.93 -16.78
C GLN A 90 3.97 20.69 -18.24
N GLY A 91 2.67 20.60 -18.54
CA GLY A 91 2.12 20.28 -19.87
C GLY A 91 1.37 18.95 -19.91
N LYS A 92 0.43 18.82 -20.87
CA LYS A 92 -0.50 17.68 -20.96
C LYS A 92 0.19 16.32 -21.12
N ASP A 93 1.36 16.29 -21.76
CA ASP A 93 2.12 15.07 -22.01
C ASP A 93 3.05 14.67 -20.84
N PHE A 94 3.01 15.43 -19.74
CA PHE A 94 3.84 15.13 -18.57
C PHE A 94 3.37 13.84 -17.89
N GLN A 95 4.26 12.84 -17.89
CA GLN A 95 3.99 11.52 -17.32
C GLN A 95 4.35 11.51 -15.84
N CYS A 96 3.51 10.85 -15.04
CA CYS A 96 3.77 10.63 -13.62
C CYS A 96 3.87 9.13 -13.32
N VAL A 97 4.79 8.76 -12.45
CA VAL A 97 5.03 7.37 -11.99
C VAL A 97 5.11 7.33 -10.47
N LEU A 98 4.79 6.18 -9.87
CA LEU A 98 4.93 5.99 -8.43
C LEU A 98 6.39 5.81 -8.04
N ALA A 99 6.75 6.31 -6.86
CA ALA A 99 8.04 6.02 -6.26
C ALA A 99 8.20 4.53 -5.93
N GLU A 100 9.32 3.95 -6.32
CA GLU A 100 9.63 2.53 -6.15
C GLU A 100 10.56 2.27 -4.96
N ALA A 101 10.46 1.06 -4.40
CA ALA A 101 11.33 0.61 -3.32
C ALA A 101 12.80 0.54 -3.78
N GLY A 102 13.72 0.97 -2.92
CA GLY A 102 15.16 0.95 -3.20
C GLY A 102 15.65 2.04 -4.17
N GLN A 103 14.75 2.89 -4.69
CA GLN A 103 15.11 3.97 -5.60
C GLN A 103 15.38 5.28 -4.86
N THR A 104 16.11 6.17 -5.54
CA THR A 104 16.37 7.54 -5.09
C THR A 104 16.03 8.51 -6.22
N TYR A 105 15.35 9.59 -5.87
CA TYR A 105 14.78 10.56 -6.80
C TYR A 105 15.30 11.97 -6.50
N ASP A 106 15.87 12.61 -7.52
CA ASP A 106 16.47 13.94 -7.42
C ASP A 106 15.72 14.94 -8.29
N GLY A 107 15.35 16.08 -7.71
CA GLY A 107 14.72 17.18 -8.43
C GLY A 107 13.70 17.95 -7.62
N GLN A 108 13.01 18.86 -8.30
CA GLN A 108 12.17 19.86 -7.68
C GLN A 108 10.80 19.31 -7.28
N VAL A 109 10.32 19.67 -6.09
CA VAL A 109 8.91 19.48 -5.73
C VAL A 109 8.05 20.47 -6.50
N ILE A 110 7.20 19.97 -7.39
CA ILE A 110 6.40 20.82 -8.28
C ILE A 110 4.93 20.89 -7.89
N ALA A 111 4.41 19.89 -7.17
CA ALA A 111 3.02 19.87 -6.74
C ALA A 111 2.83 19.10 -5.44
N GLN A 112 1.75 19.44 -4.75
CA GLN A 112 1.25 18.71 -3.60
C GLN A 112 -0.27 18.66 -3.69
N SER A 113 -0.83 17.46 -3.64
CA SER A 113 -2.27 17.22 -3.62
C SER A 113 -2.65 16.46 -2.35
N LYS A 114 -3.94 16.15 -2.18
CA LYS A 114 -4.39 15.31 -1.06
C LYS A 114 -3.81 13.91 -1.24
N GLY A 115 -2.90 13.50 -0.36
CA GLY A 115 -2.29 12.17 -0.35
C GLY A 115 -0.96 12.03 -1.09
N TYR A 116 -0.65 12.86 -2.09
CA TYR A 116 0.58 12.72 -2.87
C TYR A 116 1.35 14.05 -3.04
N LEU A 117 2.67 13.93 -3.02
CA LEU A 117 3.63 14.95 -3.45
C LEU A 117 4.19 14.56 -4.81
N VAL A 118 4.38 15.54 -5.70
CA VAL A 118 4.96 15.31 -7.03
C VAL A 118 6.33 15.97 -7.12
N GLN A 119 7.35 15.16 -7.38
CA GLN A 119 8.71 15.60 -7.65
C GLN A 119 9.01 15.50 -9.14
N LYS A 120 9.50 16.56 -9.77
CA LYS A 120 9.98 16.53 -11.14
C LYS A 120 11.38 15.93 -11.20
N VAL A 121 11.50 14.74 -11.76
CA VAL A 121 12.76 14.02 -11.96
C VAL A 121 13.03 13.93 -13.46
N GLY A 122 13.88 14.83 -13.96
CA GLY A 122 14.11 14.96 -15.40
C GLY A 122 12.83 15.33 -16.16
N ARG A 123 12.30 14.39 -16.95
CA ARG A 123 11.11 14.59 -17.81
C ARG A 123 9.83 13.98 -17.23
N VAL A 124 9.89 13.36 -16.05
CA VAL A 124 8.74 12.68 -15.42
C VAL A 124 8.46 13.26 -14.05
N GLY A 125 7.21 13.12 -13.60
CA GLY A 125 6.80 13.35 -12.23
C GLY A 125 6.88 12.06 -11.43
N VAL A 126 7.46 12.09 -10.24
CA VAL A 126 7.44 10.98 -9.30
C VAL A 126 6.44 11.31 -8.21
N LEU A 127 5.48 10.41 -8.01
CA LEU A 127 4.44 10.51 -7.00
C LEU A 127 4.93 9.87 -5.71
N HIS A 128 4.90 10.65 -4.63
CA HIS A 128 5.31 10.24 -3.30
C HIS A 128 4.11 10.30 -2.35
N ASP A 129 3.77 9.17 -1.74
CA ASP A 129 2.73 9.08 -0.72
C ASP A 129 3.08 9.96 0.50
N LEU A 130 2.26 10.98 0.75
CA LEU A 130 2.42 11.95 1.83
C LEU A 130 2.33 11.31 3.21
N ALA A 131 1.62 10.19 3.37
CA ALA A 131 1.49 9.50 4.65
C ALA A 131 2.85 8.97 5.15
N ARG A 132 3.85 8.86 4.27
CA ARG A 132 5.21 8.42 4.61
C ARG A 132 6.10 9.53 5.15
N PHE A 133 5.69 10.79 5.04
CA PHE A 133 6.48 11.94 5.45
C PHE A 133 6.08 12.41 6.85
N SER A 134 7.06 12.53 7.75
CA SER A 134 6.85 13.13 9.08
C SER A 134 6.71 14.65 9.03
N LYS A 135 7.39 15.28 8.06
CA LYS A 135 7.29 16.70 7.74
C LYS A 135 7.18 16.85 6.23
N LEU A 136 6.16 17.60 5.80
CA LEU A 136 5.94 17.83 4.39
C LEU A 136 6.98 18.81 3.84
N PRO A 137 7.67 18.47 2.74
CA PRO A 137 8.57 19.40 2.08
C PRO A 137 7.80 20.57 1.44
N PRO A 138 8.41 21.76 1.34
CA PRO A 138 7.80 22.89 0.65
C PRO A 138 7.79 22.69 -0.87
N LEU A 139 6.88 23.39 -1.55
CA LEU A 139 6.87 23.47 -3.01
C LEU A 139 8.10 24.24 -3.51
N ASN A 140 8.53 23.92 -4.73
CA ASN A 140 9.64 24.50 -5.47
C ASN A 140 11.03 24.27 -4.89
N GLU A 141 11.18 23.44 -3.85
CA GLU A 141 12.50 23.02 -3.37
C GLU A 141 13.05 21.86 -4.17
N ASP A 142 14.35 21.90 -4.47
CA ASP A 142 15.09 20.76 -5.00
C ASP A 142 15.42 19.80 -3.86
N LEU A 143 14.92 18.58 -3.98
CA LEU A 143 15.10 17.55 -2.97
C LEU A 143 15.72 16.29 -3.57
N ARG A 144 16.34 15.52 -2.69
CA ARG A 144 16.65 14.10 -2.90
C ARG A 144 15.76 13.28 -1.99
N ILE A 145 14.99 12.35 -2.54
CA ILE A 145 14.09 11.47 -1.80
C ILE A 145 14.50 10.02 -2.05
N ALA A 146 14.92 9.30 -1.00
CA ALA A 146 15.33 7.90 -1.08
C ALA A 146 14.34 6.97 -0.36
N TYR A 147 14.09 5.82 -0.98
CA TYR A 147 13.28 4.74 -0.44
C TYR A 147 14.14 3.52 -0.08
N GLY A 148 13.83 2.90 1.05
CA GLY A 148 14.46 1.65 1.45
C GLY A 148 14.02 0.48 0.59
N LYS A 149 14.73 -0.66 0.67
CA LYS A 149 14.39 -1.88 -0.09
C LYS A 149 13.00 -2.44 0.24
N ALA A 150 12.48 -2.16 1.43
CA ALA A 150 11.13 -2.53 1.85
C ALA A 150 10.04 -1.52 1.42
N GLY A 151 10.40 -0.48 0.66
CA GLY A 151 9.48 0.55 0.16
C GLY A 151 9.20 1.69 1.13
N GLY A 152 9.67 1.64 2.38
CA GLY A 152 9.55 2.76 3.32
C GLY A 152 10.38 3.98 2.88
N LEU A 153 9.91 5.19 3.21
CA LEU A 153 10.68 6.43 3.04
C LEU A 153 11.94 6.32 3.92
N ALA A 154 13.12 6.28 3.30
CA ALA A 154 14.37 6.11 4.02
C ALA A 154 14.95 7.46 4.44
N LYS A 155 15.00 8.43 3.50
CA LYS A 155 15.59 9.73 3.78
C LYS A 155 15.17 10.79 2.77
N VAL A 156 15.05 12.03 3.25
CA VAL A 156 14.80 13.23 2.45
C VAL A 156 15.91 14.23 2.74
N TRP A 157 16.49 14.82 1.69
CA TRP A 157 17.50 15.86 1.80
C TRP A 157 17.14 17.03 0.91
N ALA A 158 17.36 18.25 1.37
CA ALA A 158 17.40 19.40 0.47
C ALA A 158 18.68 19.35 -0.36
N LEU A 159 18.55 19.52 -1.67
CA LEU A 159 19.68 19.76 -2.56
C LEU A 159 19.98 21.26 -2.48
N LEU A 160 21.20 21.62 -2.07
CA LEU A 160 21.65 23.00 -2.13
C LEU A 160 21.68 23.44 -3.60
N PRO A 161 21.20 24.65 -3.93
CA PRO A 161 21.28 25.16 -5.29
C PRO A 161 22.74 25.21 -5.77
N GLU A 162 22.98 24.89 -7.04
CA GLU A 162 24.32 24.78 -7.67
C GLU A 162 25.21 26.03 -7.54
N GLN A 163 24.66 27.18 -7.13
CA GLN A 163 25.38 28.45 -7.02
C GLN A 163 26.57 28.47 -6.04
N GLU A 164 26.70 27.49 -5.14
CA GLU A 164 27.87 27.42 -4.22
C GLU A 164 29.04 26.57 -4.71
N ARG A 165 28.93 25.87 -5.86
CA ARG A 165 30.03 25.03 -6.38
C ARG A 165 31.03 25.77 -7.28
N GLY A 166 30.80 27.05 -7.58
CA GLY A 166 31.53 27.80 -8.60
C GLY A 166 32.51 28.88 -8.15
N LYS A 167 32.63 29.21 -6.86
CA LYS A 167 33.62 30.21 -6.38
C LYS A 167 34.84 29.52 -5.77
N GLY A 168 35.71 29.00 -6.64
CA GLY A 168 37.12 28.84 -6.29
C GLY A 168 37.74 30.22 -6.02
N PRO A 169 38.74 30.34 -5.13
CA PRO A 169 39.28 31.64 -4.77
C PRO A 169 39.99 32.25 -5.98
N GLU A 170 39.60 33.47 -6.35
CA GLU A 170 40.38 34.30 -7.27
C GLU A 170 41.78 34.48 -6.68
N ARG A 171 42.80 34.07 -7.45
CA ARG A 171 44.21 34.40 -7.25
C ARG A 171 44.81 34.80 -8.57
#